data_AF-A0AAW5UHL7-F1
#
_entry.id   AF-A0AAW5UHL7-F1
#
_cell.length_a   1.000
_cell.length_b   1.000
_cell.length_c   1.000
_cell.angle_alpha   90.00
_cell.angle_beta   90.00
_cell.angle_gamma   90.00
#
_symmetry.space_group_name_H-M   'P 1'
#
loop_
_entity.id
_entity.type
_entity.pdbx_description
1 polymer ?
#
loop_
_entity_poly.entity_id
_entity_poly.type
_entity_poly.pdbx_seq_one_letter_code
_entity_poly.pdbx_strand_id
1 'polypeptide(L)'
;MKMSKTAQAVQKLKDGDLKGALSIFSTFKYDFTRDERRIMRIAYETLCGHGAFYQSLGIDASQMIVDATAILNTKYLSINKLN
;
A
#
# COMPACT_ATOMS: atom_id res chain seq x y z
N MET A 1 -22.04 11.43 7.79
CA MET A 1 -20.92 10.84 8.56
C MET A 1 -19.66 10.88 7.71
N LYS A 2 -18.51 11.27 8.27
CA LYS A 2 -17.24 11.29 7.54
C LYS A 2 -16.69 9.85 7.45
N MET A 3 -16.42 9.37 6.24
CA MET A 3 -15.82 8.05 6.03
C MET A 3 -14.46 7.96 6.73
N SER A 4 -14.16 6.83 7.39
CA SER A 4 -12.86 6.64 8.05
C SER A 4 -11.72 6.63 7.04
N LYS A 5 -10.48 6.92 7.46
CA LYS A 5 -9.31 6.88 6.58
C LYS A 5 -9.08 5.48 6.00
N THR A 6 -9.29 4.45 6.81
CA THR A 6 -9.24 3.06 6.37
C THR A 6 -10.29 2.79 5.30
N ALA A 7 -11.56 3.17 5.50
CA ALA A 7 -12.60 2.96 4.51
C ALA A 7 -12.33 3.72 3.20
N GLN A 8 -11.80 4.95 3.27
CA GLN A 8 -11.37 5.72 2.09
C GLN A 8 -10.26 4.99 1.32
N ALA A 9 -9.24 4.49 2.03
CA ALA A 9 -8.12 3.78 1.42
C ALA A 9 -8.54 2.45 0.80
N VAL A 10 -9.43 1.71 1.46
CA VAL A 10 -10.02 0.47 0.93
C VAL A 10 -10.87 0.74 -0.30
N GLN A 11 -11.66 1.81 -0.33
CA GLN A 11 -12.44 2.16 -1.51
C GLN A 11 -11.52 2.43 -2.70
N LYS A 12 -10.47 3.24 -2.50
CA LYS A 12 -9.47 3.49 -3.55
C LYS A 12 -8.82 2.21 -4.08
N LEU A 13 -8.53 1.25 -3.18
CA LEU A 13 -7.98 -0.05 -3.59
C LEU A 13 -8.98 -0.84 -4.45
N LYS A 14 -10.27 -0.85 -4.10
CA LYS A 14 -11.33 -1.49 -4.90
C LYS A 14 -11.51 -0.84 -6.27
N ASP A 15 -11.32 0.48 -6.34
CA ASP A 15 -11.41 1.25 -7.57
C ASP A 15 -10.15 1.11 -8.46
N GLY A 16 -9.14 0.36 -8.02
CA GLY A 16 -7.86 0.19 -8.72
C GLY A 16 -6.89 1.36 -8.56
N ASP A 17 -7.22 2.37 -7.75
CA ASP A 17 -6.35 3.50 -7.41
C ASP A 17 -5.34 3.10 -6.32
N LEU A 18 -4.36 2.28 -6.69
CA LEU A 18 -3.32 1.81 -5.78
C LEU A 18 -2.50 2.97 -5.19
N LYS A 19 -2.13 3.96 -6.03
CA LYS A 19 -1.35 5.12 -5.58
C LYS A 19 -2.12 5.92 -4.52
N GLY A 20 -3.40 6.18 -4.76
CA GLY A 20 -4.24 6.88 -3.80
C GLY A 20 -4.48 6.06 -2.53
N ALA A 21 -4.65 4.75 -2.62
CA ALA A 21 -4.74 3.88 -1.45
C ALA A 21 -3.46 3.96 -0.60
N LEU A 22 -2.30 3.83 -1.24
CA LEU A 22 -0.98 3.92 -0.60
C LEU A 22 -0.68 5.30 0.00
N SER A 23 -1.21 6.39 -0.57
CA SER A 23 -1.09 7.73 0.01
C SER A 23 -1.66 7.83 1.42
N ILE A 24 -2.63 6.96 1.76
CA ILE A 24 -3.24 6.88 3.08
C ILE A 24 -2.54 5.78 3.90
N PHE A 25 -2.44 4.57 3.38
CA PHE A 25 -1.88 3.43 4.12
C PHE A 25 -0.42 3.63 4.55
N SER A 26 0.40 4.32 3.76
CA SER A 26 1.80 4.64 4.12
C SER A 26 1.94 5.54 5.36
N THR A 27 0.85 6.16 5.82
CA THR A 27 0.82 6.99 7.03
C THR A 27 0.47 6.21 8.30
N PHE A 28 -0.03 4.97 8.18
CA PHE A 28 -0.50 4.18 9.31
C PHE A 28 0.66 3.57 10.08
N LYS A 29 0.63 3.72 11.42
CA LYS A 29 1.67 3.19 12.31
C LYS A 29 1.34 1.82 12.89
N TYR A 30 0.10 1.63 13.36
CA TYR A 30 -0.28 0.47 14.17
C TYR A 30 -0.85 -0.70 13.35
N ASP A 31 -1.39 -0.45 12.16
CA ASP A 31 -2.03 -1.47 11.33
C ASP A 31 -1.02 -2.36 10.55
N PHE A 32 0.26 -1.98 10.59
CA PHE A 32 1.32 -2.61 9.81
C PHE A 32 2.54 -2.91 10.67
N THR A 33 3.23 -4.02 10.37
CA THR A 33 4.56 -4.31 10.91
C THR A 33 5.58 -3.29 10.40
N ARG A 34 6.79 -3.28 10.99
CA ARG A 34 7.87 -2.39 10.53
C ARG A 34 8.22 -2.60 9.05
N ASP A 35 8.24 -3.86 8.62
CA ASP A 35 8.60 -4.22 7.24
C ASP A 35 7.46 -3.90 6.28
N GLU A 36 6.21 -4.19 6.66
CA GLU A 36 5.04 -3.78 5.87
C GLU A 36 5.00 -2.27 5.69
N ARG A 37 5.29 -1.47 6.73
CA ARG A 37 5.38 0.00 6.60
C ARG A 37 6.47 0.45 5.64
N ARG A 38 7.63 -0.22 5.66
CA ARG A 38 8.72 0.05 4.72
C ARG A 38 8.25 -0.21 3.29
N ILE A 39 7.61 -1.36 3.05
CA ILE A 39 7.06 -1.74 1.75
C ILE A 39 6.04 -0.69 1.26
N MET A 40 5.06 -0.33 2.09
CA MET A 40 4.04 0.67 1.74
C MET A 40 4.65 2.02 1.35
N ARG A 41 5.67 2.48 2.10
CA ARG A 41 6.35 3.74 1.82
C ARG A 41 7.11 3.71 0.51
N ILE A 42 7.92 2.67 0.29
CA ILE A 42 8.72 2.54 -0.93
C ILE A 42 7.81 2.41 -2.14
N ALA A 43 6.75 1.61 -2.06
CA ALA A 43 5.76 1.49 -3.13
C ALA A 43 5.10 2.83 -3.45
N TYR A 44 4.65 3.58 -2.44
CA TYR A 44 4.06 4.90 -2.63
C TYR A 44 5.02 5.89 -3.31
N GLU A 45 6.24 6.00 -2.80
CA GLU A 45 7.25 6.92 -3.35
C GLU A 45 7.67 6.52 -4.77
N THR A 46 7.73 5.22 -5.06
CA THR A 46 7.98 4.71 -6.42
C THR A 46 6.89 5.15 -7.38
N LEU A 47 5.61 5.04 -6.99
CA LEU A 47 4.45 5.55 -7.75
C LEU A 47 4.39 7.09 -7.84
N CYS A 48 5.19 7.79 -7.02
CA CYS A 48 5.40 9.24 -7.11
C CYS A 48 6.61 9.62 -7.99
N GLY A 49 7.30 8.64 -8.61
CA GLY A 49 8.42 8.88 -9.50
C GLY A 49 9.80 8.72 -8.85
N HIS A 50 9.88 8.27 -7.60
CA HIS A 50 11.15 8.09 -6.89
C HIS A 50 11.73 6.67 -7.02
N GLY A 51 11.24 5.86 -7.97
CA GLY A 51 11.71 4.47 -8.15
C GLY A 51 13.19 4.34 -8.44
N ALA A 52 13.76 5.26 -9.22
CA ALA A 52 15.19 5.26 -9.59
C ALA A 52 16.12 5.39 -8.36
N PHE A 53 15.68 6.12 -7.33
CA PHE A 53 16.44 6.23 -6.07
C PHE A 53 16.49 4.89 -5.34
N TYR A 54 15.40 4.15 -5.29
CA TYR A 54 15.38 2.84 -4.65
C TYR A 54 16.19 1.81 -5.44
N GLN A 55 16.10 1.85 -6.77
CA GLN A 55 16.92 1.00 -7.63
C GLN A 55 18.42 1.26 -7.45
N SER A 56 18.84 2.52 -7.29
CA SER A 56 20.26 2.84 -7.05
C SER A 56 20.77 2.35 -5.69
N LEU A 57 19.88 2.13 -4.72
CA LEU A 57 20.17 1.49 -3.43
C LEU A 57 20.12 -0.05 -3.51
N GLY A 58 19.90 -0.64 -4.69
CA GLY A 58 19.75 -2.08 -4.87
C GLY A 58 18.40 -2.63 -4.41
N ILE A 59 17.39 -1.79 -4.22
CA ILE A 59 16.04 -2.19 -3.83
C ILE A 59 15.19 -2.36 -5.09
N ASP A 60 14.55 -3.53 -5.22
CA ASP A 60 13.57 -3.77 -6.28
C ASP A 60 12.26 -3.02 -6.00
N ALA A 61 12.20 -1.78 -6.51
CA ALA A 61 11.05 -0.90 -6.35
C ALA A 61 9.76 -1.48 -6.97
N SER A 62 9.90 -2.28 -8.03
CA SER A 62 8.76 -2.94 -8.69
C SER A 62 8.20 -4.04 -7.79
N GLN A 63 9.07 -4.85 -7.18
CA GLN A 63 8.66 -5.87 -6.23
C GLN A 63 7.97 -5.25 -5.00
N MET A 64 8.43 -4.09 -4.51
CA MET A 64 7.76 -3.39 -3.42
C MET A 64 6.32 -2.99 -3.75
N ILE A 65 6.02 -2.63 -5.00
CA ILE A 65 4.64 -2.34 -5.45
C ILE A 65 3.78 -3.62 -5.43
N VAL A 66 4.34 -4.73 -5.91
CA VAL A 66 3.66 -6.04 -5.90
C VAL A 66 3.36 -6.49 -4.47
N ASP A 67 4.36 -6.44 -3.59
CA ASP A 67 4.23 -6.83 -2.18
C ASP A 67 3.23 -5.94 -1.45
N ALA A 68 3.28 -4.62 -1.68
CA ALA A 68 2.32 -3.69 -1.10
C ALA A 68 0.89 -4.04 -1.50
N THR A 69 0.67 -4.34 -2.78
CA THR A 69 -0.64 -4.75 -3.31
C THR A 69 -1.12 -6.05 -2.66
N ALA A 70 -0.24 -7.05 -2.53
CA ALA A 70 -0.56 -8.33 -1.91
C ALA A 70 -0.93 -8.18 -0.42
N ILE A 71 -0.16 -7.37 0.33
CA ILE A 71 -0.43 -7.09 1.74
C ILE A 71 -1.79 -6.39 1.92
N LEU A 72 -2.07 -5.35 1.12
CA LEU A 72 -3.32 -4.62 1.20
C LEU A 72 -4.52 -5.48 0.83
N ASN A 73 -4.41 -6.28 -0.23
CA ASN A 73 -5.46 -7.22 -0.63
C ASN A 73 -5.72 -8.23 0.49
N THR A 74 -4.67 -8.82 1.06
CA THR A 74 -4.79 -9.82 2.14
C THR A 74 -5.47 -9.25 3.37
N LYS A 75 -5.08 -8.05 3.82
CA LYS A 75 -5.61 -7.45 5.05
C LYS A 75 -7.01 -6.87 4.88
N TYR A 76 -7.36 -6.34 3.71
CA TYR A 76 -8.57 -5.52 3.55
C TYR A 76 -9.57 -6.01 2.51
N LEU A 77 -9.18 -6.88 1.56
CA LEU A 77 -10.10 -7.40 0.51
C LEU A 77 -10.32 -8.92 0.59
N SER A 78 -9.38 -9.69 1.14
CA SER A 78 -9.47 -11.15 1.22
C SER A 78 -10.44 -11.68 2.30
N ILE A 79 -11.12 -10.80 3.06
CA ILE A 79 -12.06 -11.19 4.13
C ILE A 79 -13.41 -11.73 3.57
N ASN A 80 -13.65 -11.72 2.25
CA ASN A 80 -14.90 -12.21 1.64
C ASN A 80 -14.85 -13.66 1.11
N LYS A 81 -14.01 -14.56 1.65
CA LYS A 81 -13.96 -15.98 1.23
C LYS A 81 -14.27 -17.02 2.32
N LEU A 82 -15.08 -16.67 3.31
CA LEU A 82 -15.65 -17.64 4.26
C LEU A 82 -17.13 -17.31 4.49
N ASN A 83 -17.97 -17.58 3.49
CA ASN A 83 -19.40 -17.84 3.63
C ASN A 83 -19.73 -19.07 2.79
#